data_AF-A0A3P6C526-F1
#
_entry.id   AF-A0A3P6C526-F1
#
_cell.length_a   1.000
_cell.length_b   1.000
_cell.length_c   1.000
_cell.angle_alpha   90.00
_cell.angle_beta   90.00
_cell.angle_gamma   90.00
#
_symmetry.space_group_name_H-M   'P 1'
#
loop_
_entity.id
_entity.type
_entity.pdbx_description
1 polymer ?
#
loop_
_entity_poly.entity_id
_entity_poly.type
_entity_poly.pdbx_seq_one_letter_code
_entity_poly.pdbx_strand_id
1 'polypeptide(L)'
;MPSLQAIQSVLNFMWGKGQKLDIKLNKVERSIMVRIPNEFIRNKALEKRIWYVGTAMFNVLPWASKQNASPPDMESIPLWAHLISLLLNLHSLEGLSFPAGLIGEPKETNEFPKNLTDINKAHVKIEANLTRPLPSLIELKRSTREIIHVQVEYSWVPPICSYSQLNHVLSKTCRGWSFISNHASDSDGRIIII
;
A
#
# COMPACT_ATOMS: atom_id res chain seq x y z
N MET A 1 9.71 -6.19 17.20
CA MET A 1 9.06 -7.03 16.17
C MET A 1 8.10 -7.97 16.88
N PRO A 2 6.82 -8.06 16.46
CA PRO A 2 5.84 -8.94 17.09
C PRO A 2 6.26 -10.41 16.99
N SER A 3 5.79 -11.25 17.91
CA SER A 3 6.08 -12.68 17.89
C SER A 3 5.45 -13.35 16.67
N LEU A 4 6.04 -14.46 16.21
CA LEU A 4 5.49 -15.23 15.09
C LEU A 4 4.04 -15.67 15.36
N GLN A 5 3.73 -16.05 16.60
CA GLN A 5 2.37 -16.42 17.00
C GLN A 5 1.41 -15.24 16.86
N ALA A 6 1.81 -14.02 17.28
CA ALA A 6 0.98 -12.83 17.10
C ALA A 6 0.75 -12.53 15.61
N ILE A 7 1.79 -12.66 14.78
CA ILE A 7 1.68 -12.50 13.32
C ILE A 7 0.70 -13.53 12.74
N GLN A 8 0.86 -14.81 13.08
CA GLN A 8 -0.03 -15.88 12.62
C GLN A 8 -1.48 -15.65 13.04
N SER A 9 -1.73 -15.25 14.29
CA SER A 9 -3.09 -14.99 14.78
C SER A 9 -3.78 -13.87 14.00
N VAL A 10 -3.05 -12.76 13.74
CA VAL A 10 -3.60 -11.63 13.00
C VAL A 10 -3.86 -11.99 11.53
N LEU A 11 -2.94 -12.71 10.88
CA LEU A 11 -3.13 -13.17 9.50
C LEU A 11 -4.33 -14.12 9.38
N ASN A 12 -4.47 -15.08 10.31
CA ASN A 12 -5.63 -15.96 10.38
C ASN A 12 -6.94 -15.18 10.55
N PHE A 13 -6.95 -14.16 11.42
CA PHE A 13 -8.11 -13.31 11.61
C PHE A 13 -8.47 -12.52 10.34
N MET A 14 -7.48 -11.87 9.72
CA MET A 14 -7.71 -11.00 8.55
C MET A 14 -8.11 -11.79 7.30
N TRP A 15 -7.38 -12.86 7.00
CA TRP A 15 -7.47 -13.54 5.70
C TRP A 15 -8.03 -14.96 5.78
N GLY A 16 -8.12 -15.56 6.97
CA GLY A 16 -8.65 -16.90 7.15
C GLY A 16 -10.18 -16.97 7.10
N LYS A 17 -10.89 -15.91 7.50
CA LYS A 17 -12.38 -15.82 7.52
C LYS A 17 -13.06 -17.08 8.07
N GLY A 18 -12.57 -17.57 9.21
CA GLY A 18 -13.08 -18.79 9.86
C GLY A 18 -12.32 -20.07 9.50
N GLN A 19 -11.42 -20.03 8.51
CA GLN A 19 -10.48 -21.11 8.22
C GLN A 19 -9.08 -20.77 8.72
N LYS A 20 -8.35 -21.79 9.17
CA LYS A 20 -6.94 -21.65 9.52
C LYS A 20 -6.10 -21.63 8.24
N LEU A 21 -5.29 -20.59 8.07
CA LEU A 21 -4.34 -20.45 6.97
C LEU A 21 -3.14 -21.37 7.17
N ASP A 22 -2.59 -21.90 6.07
CA ASP A 22 -1.28 -22.54 6.09
C ASP A 22 -0.21 -21.43 5.99
N ILE A 23 0.60 -21.30 7.05
CA ILE A 23 1.60 -20.25 7.24
C ILE A 23 2.94 -20.91 7.53
N LYS A 24 3.92 -20.70 6.65
CA LYS A 24 5.28 -21.22 6.78
C LYS A 24 6.30 -20.10 6.86
N LEU A 25 7.13 -20.12 7.90
CA LEU A 25 8.21 -19.16 8.07
C LEU A 25 9.48 -19.65 7.36
N ASN A 26 10.05 -18.79 6.53
CA ASN A 26 11.41 -18.93 6.02
C ASN A 26 12.36 -18.12 6.91
N LYS A 27 13.09 -18.80 7.78
CA LYS A 27 14.02 -18.16 8.73
C LYS A 27 15.25 -17.55 8.06
N VAL A 28 15.68 -18.13 6.93
CA VAL A 28 16.89 -17.70 6.21
C VAL A 28 16.63 -16.36 5.54
N GLU A 29 15.51 -16.26 4.83
CA GLU A 29 15.15 -15.08 4.05
C GLU A 29 14.23 -14.11 4.81
N ARG A 30 13.91 -14.45 6.06
CA ARG A 30 13.03 -13.68 6.95
C ARG A 30 11.65 -13.37 6.36
N SER A 31 11.16 -14.24 5.49
CA SER A 31 9.85 -14.14 4.84
C SER A 31 8.87 -15.17 5.39
N ILE A 32 7.58 -14.92 5.20
CA ILE A 32 6.47 -15.76 5.62
C ILE A 32 5.65 -16.12 4.37
N MET A 33 5.55 -17.41 4.05
CA MET A 33 4.66 -17.89 3.01
C MET A 33 3.28 -18.17 3.59
N VAL A 34 2.23 -17.66 2.95
CA VAL A 34 0.84 -17.84 3.38
C VAL A 34 -0.01 -18.33 2.22
N ARG A 35 -0.71 -19.45 2.43
CA ARG A 35 -1.71 -19.94 1.48
C ARG A 35 -3.08 -19.37 1.86
N ILE A 36 -3.65 -18.55 0.98
CA ILE A 36 -5.00 -17.99 1.13
C ILE A 36 -5.91 -18.69 0.12
N PRO A 37 -6.77 -19.63 0.57
CA PRO A 37 -7.62 -20.41 -0.34
C PRO A 37 -8.60 -19.51 -1.10
N ASN A 38 -9.20 -18.54 -0.41
CA ASN A 38 -10.18 -17.63 -0.97
C ASN A 38 -9.49 -16.65 -1.95
N GLU A 39 -9.87 -16.74 -3.22
CA GLU A 39 -9.33 -15.91 -4.29
C GLU A 39 -9.59 -14.41 -4.10
N PHE A 40 -10.79 -14.03 -3.69
CA PHE A 40 -11.13 -12.62 -3.47
C PHE A 40 -10.25 -12.00 -2.38
N ILE A 41 -10.06 -12.70 -1.26
CA ILE A 41 -9.19 -12.26 -0.17
C ILE A 41 -7.73 -12.20 -0.61
N ARG A 42 -7.27 -13.21 -1.35
CA ARG A 42 -5.92 -13.25 -1.92
C ARG A 42 -5.67 -12.05 -2.82
N ASN A 43 -6.58 -11.75 -3.73
CA ASN A 43 -6.46 -10.61 -4.64
C ASN A 43 -6.46 -9.28 -3.87
N LYS A 44 -7.31 -9.14 -2.84
CA LYS A 44 -7.31 -7.95 -1.96
C LYS A 44 -6.03 -7.82 -1.14
N ALA A 45 -5.45 -8.93 -0.68
CA ALA A 45 -4.18 -8.93 0.03
C ALA A 45 -3.04 -8.45 -0.88
N LEU A 46 -2.98 -8.95 -2.12
CA LEU A 46 -2.00 -8.57 -3.13
C LEU A 46 -2.16 -7.12 -3.61
N GLU A 47 -3.39 -6.68 -3.84
CA GLU A 47 -3.72 -5.32 -4.27
C GLU A 47 -3.26 -4.25 -3.27
N LYS A 48 -3.34 -4.56 -1.97
CA LYS A 48 -2.90 -3.63 -0.93
C LYS A 48 -1.37 -3.50 -0.87
N ARG A 49 -0.62 -4.53 -1.28
CA ARG A 49 0.85 -4.67 -1.23
C ARG A 49 1.46 -4.55 0.16
N ILE A 50 1.14 -3.51 0.93
CA ILE A 50 1.70 -3.24 2.25
C ILE A 50 0.70 -3.57 3.35
N TRP A 51 1.15 -4.37 4.33
CA TRP A 51 0.36 -4.77 5.48
C TRP A 51 1.09 -4.51 6.80
N TYR A 52 0.33 -4.21 7.84
CA TYR A 52 0.83 -4.05 9.20
C TYR A 52 0.31 -5.14 10.09
N VAL A 53 1.20 -5.72 10.87
CA VAL A 53 0.84 -6.53 12.04
C VAL A 53 1.57 -5.97 13.24
N GLY A 54 0.83 -5.36 14.17
CA GLY A 54 1.43 -4.61 15.28
C GLY A 54 2.35 -3.50 14.76
N THR A 55 3.62 -3.54 15.17
CA THR A 55 4.66 -2.58 14.74
C THR A 55 5.48 -3.05 13.53
N ALA A 56 5.18 -4.23 12.96
CA ALA A 56 5.87 -4.74 11.78
C ALA A 56 5.10 -4.41 10.50
N MET A 57 5.83 -3.94 9.50
CA MET A 57 5.39 -3.72 8.13
C MET A 57 5.83 -4.91 7.28
N PHE A 58 4.95 -5.38 6.40
CA PHE A 58 5.23 -6.44 5.46
C PHE A 58 4.86 -6.02 4.05
N ASN A 59 5.65 -6.45 3.08
CA ASN A 59 5.32 -6.39 1.68
C ASN A 59 4.76 -7.73 1.21
N VAL A 60 3.62 -7.71 0.54
CA VAL A 60 2.86 -8.88 0.13
C VAL A 60 2.95 -9.01 -1.37
N LEU A 61 3.57 -10.09 -1.83
CA LEU A 61 3.85 -10.35 -3.22
C LEU A 61 3.24 -11.71 -3.62
N PRO A 62 2.79 -11.84 -4.88
CA PRO A 62 2.36 -13.14 -5.38
C PRO A 62 3.56 -14.09 -5.31
N TRP A 63 3.32 -15.32 -4.85
CA TRP A 63 4.38 -16.31 -4.90
C TRP A 63 4.64 -16.69 -6.36
N ALA A 64 5.88 -16.48 -6.81
CA ALA A 64 6.31 -16.76 -8.16
C ALA A 64 7.60 -17.58 -8.16
N SER A 65 7.76 -18.35 -9.22
CA SER A 65 8.68 -19.49 -9.25
C SER A 65 10.05 -19.23 -9.85
N LYS A 66 10.17 -18.22 -10.72
CA LYS A 66 11.41 -17.89 -11.42
C LYS A 66 11.56 -16.39 -11.67
N GLN A 67 12.74 -15.90 -11.31
CA GLN A 67 13.63 -14.89 -11.92
C GLN A 67 13.12 -13.54 -12.46
N ASN A 68 11.81 -13.27 -12.50
CA ASN A 68 11.29 -11.96 -12.94
C ASN A 68 10.61 -11.17 -11.81
N ALA A 69 10.85 -11.53 -10.56
CA ALA A 69 10.62 -10.58 -9.49
C ALA A 69 11.83 -9.65 -9.48
N SER A 70 11.84 -8.65 -10.37
CA SER A 70 12.56 -7.42 -10.04
C SER A 70 12.14 -7.04 -8.62
N PRO A 71 13.05 -6.61 -7.74
CA PRO A 71 12.62 -6.02 -6.48
C PRO A 71 11.52 -5.03 -6.84
N PRO A 72 10.32 -5.13 -6.24
CA PRO A 72 9.20 -4.29 -6.62
C PRO A 72 9.71 -2.85 -6.68
N ASP A 73 9.29 -2.07 -7.69
CA ASP A 73 9.72 -0.68 -7.86
C ASP A 73 9.40 0.09 -6.57
N MET A 74 10.37 0.10 -5.65
CA MET A 74 10.23 0.58 -4.28
C MET A 74 10.47 2.09 -4.20
N GLU A 75 10.40 2.74 -5.35
CA GLU A 75 10.30 4.18 -5.47
C GLU A 75 8.88 4.64 -5.23
N SER A 76 7.87 3.77 -5.38
CA SER A 76 6.48 4.13 -5.15
C SER A 76 5.69 3.13 -4.32
N ILE A 77 4.67 3.62 -3.64
CA ILE A 77 3.73 2.80 -2.85
C ILE A 77 2.30 3.31 -2.93
N PRO A 78 1.31 2.43 -2.80
CA PRO A 78 -0.07 2.86 -2.66
C PRO A 78 -0.29 3.55 -1.30
N LEU A 79 -0.73 4.81 -1.32
CA LEU A 79 -1.10 5.59 -0.13
C LEU A 79 -2.51 6.17 -0.26
N TRP A 80 -3.20 6.27 0.88
CA TRP A 80 -4.43 7.03 0.99
C TRP A 80 -4.10 8.48 1.32
N ALA A 81 -4.43 9.38 0.39
CA ALA A 81 -4.35 10.82 0.53
C ALA A 81 -5.76 11.40 0.73
N HIS A 82 -5.85 12.38 1.62
CA HIS A 82 -7.05 13.07 2.03
C HIS A 82 -6.94 14.51 1.55
N LEU A 83 -7.76 14.88 0.58
CA LEU A 83 -7.83 16.21 0.01
C LEU A 83 -8.81 17.04 0.84
N ILE A 84 -8.31 18.07 1.52
CA ILE A 84 -9.08 18.92 2.42
C ILE A 84 -9.32 20.27 1.74
N SER A 85 -10.55 20.79 1.89
CA SER A 85 -11.01 22.02 1.26
C SER A 85 -11.08 21.96 -0.27
N LEU A 86 -11.29 20.75 -0.81
CA LEU A 86 -11.55 20.57 -2.24
C LEU A 86 -12.99 21.01 -2.56
N LEU A 87 -13.16 21.88 -3.56
CA LEU A 87 -14.48 22.34 -4.00
C LEU A 87 -15.36 21.17 -4.46
N LEU A 88 -16.62 21.14 -4.01
CA LEU A 88 -17.59 20.07 -4.28
C LEU A 88 -17.72 19.66 -5.75
N ASN A 89 -17.59 20.61 -6.67
CA ASN A 89 -17.67 20.32 -8.11
C ASN A 89 -16.49 19.49 -8.65
N LEU A 90 -15.40 19.34 -7.89
CA LEU A 90 -14.23 18.53 -8.23
C LEU A 90 -14.27 17.13 -7.61
N HIS A 91 -15.38 16.75 -6.99
CA HIS A 91 -15.51 15.45 -6.32
C HIS A 91 -16.01 14.32 -7.24
N SER A 92 -16.21 14.60 -8.53
CA SER A 92 -16.39 13.56 -9.54
C SER A 92 -15.10 12.75 -9.71
N LEU A 93 -15.21 11.53 -10.25
CA LEU A 93 -14.02 10.70 -10.54
C LEU A 93 -13.00 11.45 -11.41
N GLU A 94 -13.48 12.15 -12.43
CA GLU A 94 -12.64 13.00 -13.29
C GLU A 94 -12.07 14.19 -12.52
N GLY A 95 -12.89 14.89 -11.72
CA GLY A 95 -12.46 16.03 -10.93
C GLY A 95 -11.38 15.69 -9.90
N LEU A 96 -11.44 14.50 -9.30
CA LEU A 96 -10.45 14.00 -8.32
C LEU A 96 -9.16 13.53 -8.98
N SER A 97 -9.20 13.13 -10.25
CA SER A 97 -8.01 12.67 -10.98
C SER A 97 -6.95 13.76 -11.09
N PHE A 98 -7.36 15.02 -11.25
CA PHE A 98 -6.46 16.18 -11.34
C PHE A 98 -5.64 16.41 -10.06
N PRO A 99 -6.25 16.67 -8.88
CA PRO A 99 -5.49 16.84 -7.65
C PRO A 99 -4.75 15.56 -7.25
N ALA A 100 -5.31 14.38 -7.48
CA ALA A 100 -4.61 13.13 -7.21
C ALA A 100 -3.32 13.01 -8.03
N GLY A 101 -3.37 13.38 -9.32
CA GLY A 101 -2.23 13.41 -10.24
C GLY A 101 -1.09 14.35 -9.82
N LEU A 102 -1.39 15.40 -9.05
CA LEU A 102 -0.37 16.29 -8.49
C LEU A 102 0.40 15.66 -7.32
N ILE A 103 -0.18 14.63 -6.69
CA ILE A 103 0.39 13.95 -5.52
C ILE A 103 1.08 12.64 -5.94
N GLY A 104 0.48 11.90 -6.88
CA GLY A 104 0.98 10.62 -7.37
C GLY A 104 0.09 10.05 -8.48
N GLU A 105 0.27 8.79 -8.86
CA GLU A 105 -0.57 8.17 -9.89
C GLU A 105 -1.93 7.76 -9.29
N PRO A 106 -3.07 8.29 -9.76
CA PRO A 106 -4.39 7.93 -9.22
C PRO A 106 -4.69 6.45 -9.48
N LYS A 107 -5.08 5.71 -8.43
CA LYS A 107 -5.44 4.28 -8.54
C LYS A 107 -6.91 4.04 -8.23
N GLU A 108 -7.38 4.56 -7.10
CA GLU A 108 -8.76 4.40 -6.65
C GLU A 108 -9.22 5.69 -5.98
N THR A 109 -10.52 5.94 -6.00
CA THR A 109 -11.16 6.96 -5.18
C THR A 109 -12.17 6.27 -4.29
N ASN A 110 -12.34 6.70 -3.04
CA ASN A 110 -13.50 6.23 -2.31
C ASN A 110 -14.76 6.71 -3.05
N GLU A 111 -15.76 5.83 -3.18
CA GLU A 111 -17.10 6.29 -3.49
C GLU A 111 -17.44 7.40 -2.50
N PHE A 112 -17.95 8.52 -3.03
CA PHE A 112 -18.44 9.63 -2.21
C PHE A 112 -19.18 9.07 -1.00
N PRO A 113 -18.85 9.47 0.25
CA PRO A 113 -19.55 8.93 1.38
C PRO A 113 -21.03 9.22 1.18
N LYS A 114 -21.82 8.15 0.98
CA LYS A 114 -23.28 8.22 0.76
C LYS A 114 -24.00 9.02 1.86
N ASN A 115 -23.31 9.25 2.97
CA ASN A 115 -23.80 9.95 4.15
C ASN A 115 -23.50 11.46 4.17
N LEU A 116 -22.83 12.04 3.16
CA LEU A 116 -22.52 13.50 3.09
C LEU A 116 -21.84 14.07 4.35
N THR A 117 -21.24 13.22 5.20
CA THR A 117 -20.76 13.61 6.52
C THR A 117 -19.47 14.43 6.50
N ASP A 118 -18.76 14.46 5.37
CA ASP A 118 -17.48 15.18 5.24
C ASP A 118 -17.34 15.84 3.86
N ILE A 119 -18.24 16.79 3.58
CA ILE A 119 -18.37 17.50 2.29
C ILE A 119 -17.04 18.15 1.85
N ASN A 120 -16.18 18.50 2.80
CA ASN A 120 -14.92 19.20 2.55
C ASN A 120 -13.71 18.26 2.42
N LYS A 121 -13.93 16.94 2.44
CA LYS A 121 -12.86 15.95 2.43
C LYS A 121 -13.10 14.89 1.35
N ALA A 122 -12.14 14.75 0.44
CA ALA A 122 -12.13 13.66 -0.52
C ALA A 122 -10.98 12.68 -0.23
N HIS A 123 -11.21 11.39 -0.44
CA HIS A 123 -10.22 10.35 -0.22
C HIS A 123 -9.83 9.72 -1.55
N VAL A 124 -8.53 9.77 -1.85
CA VAL A 124 -7.95 9.20 -3.06
C VAL A 124 -6.82 8.25 -2.68
N LYS A 125 -6.77 7.10 -3.34
CA LYS A 125 -5.65 6.17 -3.27
C LYS A 125 -4.75 6.44 -4.47
N ILE A 126 -3.50 6.72 -4.19
CA ILE A 126 -2.50 7.07 -5.19
C ILE A 126 -1.28 6.15 -5.08
N GLU A 127 -0.60 5.89 -6.18
CA GLU A 127 0.76 5.36 -6.18
C GLU A 127 1.72 6.54 -5.97
N ALA A 128 2.17 6.71 -4.73
CA ALA A 128 2.96 7.84 -4.27
C ALA A 128 4.46 7.58 -4.50
N ASN A 129 5.14 8.47 -5.20
CA ASN A 129 6.59 8.38 -5.38
C ASN A 129 7.32 8.94 -4.14
N LEU A 130 8.07 8.09 -3.45
CA LEU A 130 8.81 8.40 -2.23
C LEU A 130 10.25 8.86 -2.45
N THR A 131 10.71 8.94 -3.70
CA THR A 131 11.99 9.61 -4.03
C THR A 131 11.90 11.13 -3.87
N ARG A 132 10.68 11.66 -3.70
CA ARG A 132 10.36 13.07 -3.51
C ARG A 132 9.55 13.24 -2.23
N PRO A 133 9.63 14.41 -1.57
CA PRO A 133 8.77 14.71 -0.44
C PRO A 133 7.31 14.70 -0.88
N LEU A 134 6.46 14.06 -0.09
CA LEU A 134 5.03 14.07 -0.34
C LEU A 134 4.47 15.49 -0.06
N PRO A 135 3.71 16.07 -0.98
CA PRO A 135 3.17 17.42 -0.79
C PRO A 135 2.11 17.41 0.32
N SER A 136 2.15 18.40 1.21
CA SER A 136 1.09 18.68 2.20
C SER A 136 0.09 19.72 1.72
N LEU A 137 0.39 20.39 0.61
CA LEU A 137 -0.42 21.43 -0.01
C LEU A 137 -0.23 21.34 -1.53
N ILE A 138 -1.33 21.39 -2.27
CA ILE A 138 -1.32 21.46 -3.73
C ILE A 138 -2.15 22.66 -4.21
N GLU A 139 -1.79 23.19 -5.37
CA GLU A 139 -2.46 24.34 -5.97
C GLU A 139 -3.17 23.93 -7.25
N LEU A 140 -4.47 24.20 -7.33
CA LEU A 140 -5.27 23.99 -8.53
C LEU A 140 -5.54 25.33 -9.20
N LYS A 141 -5.10 25.48 -10.45
CA LYS A 141 -5.34 26.66 -11.25
C LYS A 141 -6.55 26.46 -12.15
N ARG A 142 -7.57 27.31 -12.01
CA ARG A 142 -8.74 27.32 -12.89
C ARG A 142 -8.48 28.09 -14.17
N SER A 143 -9.35 27.88 -15.17
CA SER A 143 -9.38 28.69 -16.40
C SER A 143 -9.57 30.19 -16.12
N THR A 144 -10.26 30.53 -15.04
CA THR A 144 -10.44 31.90 -14.53
C THR A 144 -9.18 32.53 -13.93
N ARG A 145 -8.05 31.78 -13.88
CA ARG A 145 -6.78 32.11 -13.22
C ARG A 145 -6.85 32.16 -11.68
N GLU A 146 -7.98 31.81 -11.10
CA GLU A 146 -8.12 31.57 -9.66
C GLU A 146 -7.23 30.38 -9.24
N ILE A 147 -6.54 30.53 -8.11
CA ILE A 147 -5.72 29.49 -7.48
C ILE A 147 -6.46 28.98 -6.24
N ILE A 148 -6.72 27.68 -6.22
CA ILE A 148 -7.33 26.99 -5.08
C ILE A 148 -6.24 26.20 -4.38
N HIS A 149 -6.09 26.42 -3.08
CA HIS A 149 -5.17 25.67 -2.24
C HIS A 149 -5.92 24.49 -1.62
N VAL A 150 -5.39 23.28 -1.82
CA VAL A 150 -5.95 22.04 -1.28
C VAL A 150 -4.92 21.44 -0.35
N GLN A 151 -5.28 21.30 0.93
CA GLN A 151 -4.42 20.65 1.92
C GLN A 151 -4.48 19.14 1.71
N VAL A 152 -3.34 18.47 1.85
CA VAL A 152 -3.20 17.04 1.67
C VAL A 152 -2.73 16.42 2.98
N GLU A 153 -3.54 15.51 3.51
CA GLU A 153 -3.17 14.67 4.64
C GLU A 153 -3.06 13.21 4.19
N TYR A 154 -2.20 12.44 4.83
CA TYR A 154 -2.04 11.03 4.52
C TYR A 154 -2.47 10.21 5.73
N SER A 155 -3.24 9.14 5.51
CA SER A 155 -3.62 8.22 6.59
C SER A 155 -2.39 7.63 7.30
N TRP A 156 -1.33 7.41 6.53
CA TRP A 156 -0.04 6.92 7.01
C TRP A 156 1.02 7.21 5.94
N VAL A 157 2.25 7.49 6.38
CA VAL A 157 3.43 7.65 5.51
C VAL A 157 4.57 6.81 6.10
N PRO A 158 5.32 6.04 5.29
CA PRO A 158 6.50 5.35 5.77
C PRO A 158 7.53 6.34 6.32
N PRO A 159 8.32 5.96 7.33
CA PRO A 159 9.44 6.79 7.76
C PRO A 159 10.46 6.87 6.62
N ILE A 160 10.43 7.94 5.82
CA ILE A 160 11.38 8.19 4.73
C ILE A 160 12.69 8.71 5.36
N CYS A 161 13.80 7.98 5.21
CA CYS A 161 15.11 8.45 5.66
C CYS A 161 15.64 9.50 4.67
N SER A 162 16.24 10.57 5.17
CA SER A 162 16.80 11.71 4.43
C SER A 162 17.83 11.37 3.35
N TYR A 163 18.22 10.10 3.22
CA TYR A 163 19.30 9.64 2.35
C TYR A 163 18.92 8.48 1.42
N SER A 164 17.67 7.99 1.39
CA SER A 164 17.44 6.69 0.76
C SER A 164 15.99 6.25 0.63
N GLN A 165 15.68 5.74 -0.57
CA GLN A 165 14.57 4.87 -0.98
C GLN A 165 14.06 3.92 0.12
N LEU A 166 12.81 3.45 0.00
CA LEU A 166 12.18 2.47 0.92
C LEU A 166 13.08 1.27 1.26
N ASN A 167 13.93 0.87 0.32
CA ASN A 167 14.99 -0.13 0.48
C ASN A 167 15.81 0.03 1.78
N HIS A 168 16.14 1.25 2.20
CA HIS A 168 16.96 1.49 3.38
C HIS A 168 16.17 1.50 4.70
N VAL A 169 14.90 1.89 4.64
CA VAL A 169 13.97 1.76 5.78
C VAL A 169 13.73 0.28 6.06
N LEU A 170 13.50 -0.49 5.00
CA LEU A 170 13.38 -1.95 5.06
C LEU A 170 14.72 -2.61 5.44
N SER A 171 15.89 -2.13 4.99
CA SER A 171 17.18 -2.71 5.38
C SER A 171 17.60 -2.38 6.82
N LYS A 172 17.23 -1.21 7.35
CA LYS A 172 17.43 -0.85 8.77
C LYS A 172 16.47 -1.60 9.69
N THR A 173 15.22 -1.82 9.26
CA THR A 173 14.21 -2.59 10.01
C THR A 173 14.43 -4.10 9.89
N CYS A 174 14.93 -4.56 8.74
CA CYS A 174 15.25 -5.94 8.39
C CYS A 174 16.69 -6.02 7.83
N ARG A 175 17.70 -6.07 8.70
CA ARG A 175 19.12 -6.20 8.29
C ARG A 175 19.35 -7.48 7.47
N GLY A 176 19.66 -7.38 6.18
CA GLY A 176 19.96 -8.54 5.31
C GLY A 176 18.88 -8.87 4.26
N TRP A 177 18.17 -7.86 3.76
CA TRP A 177 17.14 -8.02 2.74
C TRP A 177 17.76 -8.37 1.37
N SER A 178 17.72 -9.65 1.01
CA SER A 178 18.00 -10.16 -0.34
C SER A 178 17.22 -11.45 -0.52
N PHE A 179 16.28 -11.51 -1.47
CA PHE A 179 15.52 -12.73 -1.76
C PHE A 179 15.69 -13.12 -3.24
N ILE A 180 16.01 -14.40 -3.46
CA ILE A 180 15.92 -15.08 -4.75
C ILE A 180 15.29 -16.45 -4.49
N SER A 181 14.02 -16.66 -4.82
CA SER A 181 13.41 -18.00 -4.79
C SER A 181 13.70 -18.78 -6.06
N ASN A 182 13.87 -20.09 -5.93
CA ASN A 182 14.28 -21.02 -6.98
C ASN A 182 13.27 -22.16 -7.27
N HIS A 183 11.96 -22.03 -7.01
CA HIS A 183 11.01 -23.16 -7.18
C HIS A 183 9.66 -22.85 -7.84
N ALA A 184 9.28 -23.73 -8.79
CA ALA A 184 8.06 -23.86 -9.63
C ALA A 184 6.72 -23.47 -8.96
N SER A 185 5.85 -22.73 -9.67
CA SER A 185 4.62 -22.13 -9.16
C SER A 185 3.43 -23.01 -9.46
N ASP A 186 2.89 -23.67 -8.45
CA ASP A 186 1.64 -24.40 -8.52
C ASP A 186 0.43 -23.44 -8.58
N SER A 187 -0.66 -23.88 -9.19
CA SER A 187 -1.97 -23.22 -9.33
C SER A 187 -2.72 -22.98 -8.01
N ASP A 188 -2.03 -23.03 -6.87
CA ASP A 188 -2.56 -23.42 -5.57
C ASP A 188 -2.81 -22.23 -4.61
N GLY A 189 -2.76 -20.98 -5.11
CA GLY A 189 -3.19 -19.78 -4.37
C GLY A 189 -2.26 -19.32 -3.24
N ARG A 190 -0.94 -19.55 -3.35
CA ARG A 190 0.06 -19.12 -2.35
C ARG A 190 0.49 -17.66 -2.56
N ILE A 191 0.76 -16.96 -1.46
CA ILE A 191 1.29 -15.58 -1.40
C ILE A 191 2.55 -15.60 -0.53
N ILE A 192 3.53 -14.76 -0.84
CA ILE A 192 4.67 -14.49 0.04
C ILE A 192 4.45 -13.15 0.73
N ILE A 193 4.53 -13.15 2.04
CA ILE A 193 4.68 -11.97 2.87
C ILE A 193 6.18 -11.83 3.18
N ILE A 194 6.81 -10.73 2.79
CA ILE A 194 8.22 -10.43 3.05
C ILE A 194 8.31 -9.31 4.08
#